data_AF-A0A967BID8-F1
#
_entry.id   AF-A0A967BID8-F1
#
_cell.length_a   1.000
_cell.length_b   1.000
_cell.length_c   1.000
_cell.angle_alpha   90.00
_cell.angle_beta   90.00
_cell.angle_gamma   90.00
#
_symmetry.space_group_name_H-M   'P 1'
#
loop_
_entity.id
_entity.type
_entity.pdbx_description
1 polymer ?
#
loop_
_entity_poly.entity_id
_entity_poly.type
_entity_poly.pdbx_seq_one_letter_code
_entity_poly.pdbx_strand_id
1 'polypeptide(L)'
;MEIKKWLIIIIILQVLIMGLNLSTIKNIFSHSSSAGEGITNKGTGFLFDENRCLIAQKTNQTITTNTVTLITFDNVVTNDNKMFDAGSNTIITIQEDGFYSIEAGVGYNNNATSYRWMVVYKTGDVGLCQDAIHVTDGGLNAVMGCSKIVYLKKGDTVYIKTLQNSGGDLATRGLSTQTFLQLMRIGS
;
A
#
# COMPACT_ATOMS: atom_id res chain seq x y z
N MET A 1 -39.56 37.44 53.33
CA MET A 1 -40.30 37.62 52.06
C MET A 1 -39.59 36.99 50.84
N GLU A 2 -38.29 36.64 50.92
CA GLU A 2 -37.54 36.09 49.78
C GLU A 2 -37.74 34.60 49.47
N ILE A 3 -38.06 33.77 50.47
CA ILE A 3 -38.21 32.31 50.29
C ILE A 3 -39.34 31.97 49.31
N LYS A 4 -40.40 32.79 49.26
CA LYS A 4 -41.52 32.59 48.32
C LYS A 4 -41.13 32.81 46.85
N LYS A 5 -40.13 33.66 46.56
CA LYS A 5 -39.66 33.89 45.19
C LYS A 5 -38.87 32.69 44.65
N TRP A 6 -38.03 32.08 45.47
CA TRP A 6 -37.26 30.90 45.09
C TRP A 6 -38.13 29.67 44.87
N LEU A 7 -39.16 29.49 45.70
CA LEU A 7 -40.10 28.37 45.54
C LEU A 7 -40.90 28.47 44.24
N ILE A 8 -41.30 29.68 43.83
CA ILE A 8 -42.01 29.92 42.57
C ILE A 8 -41.10 29.64 41.36
N ILE A 9 -39.82 30.03 41.42
CA ILE A 9 -38.86 29.76 40.35
C ILE A 9 -38.64 28.24 40.18
N ILE A 10 -38.52 27.49 41.27
CA ILE A 10 -38.31 26.03 41.23
C ILE A 10 -39.54 25.32 40.63
N ILE A 11 -40.75 25.75 41.01
CA ILE A 11 -41.99 25.17 40.47
C ILE A 11 -42.14 25.47 38.98
N ILE A 12 -41.81 26.69 38.54
CA ILE A 12 -41.84 27.05 37.11
C ILE A 12 -40.82 26.22 36.32
N LEU A 13 -39.63 25.99 36.86
CA LEU A 13 -38.61 25.15 36.21
C LEU A 13 -39.05 23.69 36.08
N GLN A 14 -39.69 23.13 37.11
CA GLN A 14 -40.19 21.74 37.08
C GLN A 14 -41.34 21.57 36.08
N VAL A 15 -42.25 22.55 35.99
CA VAL A 15 -43.36 22.52 35.02
C VAL A 15 -42.84 22.66 33.59
N LEU A 16 -41.80 23.47 33.35
CA LEU A 16 -41.15 23.58 32.04
C LEU A 16 -40.45 22.27 31.61
N ILE A 17 -39.85 21.55 32.56
CA ILE A 17 -39.14 20.29 32.29
C ILE A 17 -40.14 19.14 32.06
N MET A 18 -41.28 19.12 32.76
CA MET A 18 -42.30 18.08 32.61
C MET A 18 -43.15 18.22 31.33
N GLY A 19 -43.22 19.42 30.74
CA GLY A 19 -43.90 19.66 29.46
C GLY A 19 -43.04 19.34 28.22
N LEU A 20 -41.73 19.15 28.38
CA LEU A 20 -40.85 18.73 27.30
C LEU A 20 -40.98 17.22 27.10
N ASN A 21 -41.83 16.84 26.15
CA ASN A 21 -41.93 15.46 25.70
C ASN A 21 -40.56 15.00 25.16
N LEU A 22 -39.84 14.18 25.92
CA LEU A 22 -38.50 13.66 25.56
C LEU A 22 -38.48 12.91 24.22
N SER A 23 -39.64 12.47 23.72
CA SER A 23 -39.77 11.89 22.39
C SER A 23 -39.54 12.91 21.26
N THR A 24 -39.79 14.20 21.48
CA THR A 24 -39.52 15.28 20.52
C THR A 24 -38.04 15.67 20.50
N ILE A 25 -37.34 15.57 21.64
CA ILE A 25 -35.89 15.85 21.72
C ILE A 25 -35.07 14.76 21.00
N LYS A 26 -35.56 13.51 20.96
CA LYS A 26 -34.92 12.44 20.16
C LYS A 26 -34.95 12.70 18.65
N ASN A 27 -35.84 13.57 18.16
CA ASN A 27 -35.92 13.91 16.74
C ASN A 27 -35.10 15.15 16.32
N ILE A 28 -34.56 15.92 17.28
CA ILE A 28 -33.69 17.07 16.95
C ILE A 28 -32.26 16.60 16.65
N PHE A 29 -31.87 15.40 17.11
CA PHE A 29 -30.60 14.77 16.75
C PHE A 29 -30.70 13.77 15.59
N SER A 30 -31.86 13.62 14.94
CA SER A 30 -32.04 12.70 13.81
C SER A 30 -32.16 13.38 12.43
N HIS A 31 -32.16 14.72 12.38
CA HIS A 31 -32.32 15.48 11.12
C HIS A 31 -31.17 16.46 10.86
N SER A 32 -29.95 15.93 10.74
CA SER A 32 -28.91 16.57 9.92
C SER A 32 -28.79 15.84 8.58
N SER A 33 -29.83 15.92 7.76
CA SER A 33 -29.75 15.56 6.34
C SER A 33 -30.60 16.54 5.53
N SER A 34 -30.06 17.72 5.27
CA SER A 34 -30.51 18.54 4.13
C SER A 34 -29.50 19.63 3.82
N ALA A 35 -29.09 19.69 2.55
CA ALA A 35 -28.17 20.64 1.92
C ALA A 35 -26.66 20.45 2.17
N GLY A 36 -26.26 19.23 2.54
CA GLY A 36 -24.88 18.79 2.58
C GLY A 36 -24.83 17.30 2.85
N GLU A 37 -25.45 16.49 1.97
CA GLU A 37 -25.29 15.03 2.04
C GLU A 37 -23.86 14.66 1.61
N GLY A 38 -22.91 15.03 2.46
CA GLY A 38 -21.56 14.51 2.42
C GLY A 38 -21.66 13.03 2.72
N ILE A 39 -21.44 12.22 1.68
CA ILE A 39 -21.07 10.80 1.70
C ILE A 39 -21.40 10.17 3.07
N THR A 40 -22.68 9.93 3.32
CA THR A 40 -23.08 9.11 4.46
C THR A 40 -22.51 7.74 4.15
N ASN A 41 -21.42 7.37 4.83
CA ASN A 41 -20.71 6.09 4.70
C ASN A 41 -21.64 4.90 5.04
N LYS A 42 -22.68 4.68 4.23
CA LYS A 42 -23.41 3.42 4.12
C LYS A 42 -22.55 2.49 3.28
N GLY A 43 -21.44 2.01 3.84
CA GLY A 43 -20.69 0.88 3.28
C GLY A 43 -19.98 1.12 1.95
N THR A 44 -19.87 2.35 1.45
CA THR A 44 -19.02 2.70 0.30
C THR A 44 -17.78 3.45 0.74
N GLY A 45 -17.25 3.13 1.93
CA GLY A 45 -15.84 3.43 2.18
C GLY A 45 -15.09 2.99 0.93
N PHE A 46 -14.17 3.81 0.43
CA PHE A 46 -13.29 3.44 -0.65
C PHE A 46 -12.51 2.21 -0.14
N LEU A 47 -13.12 1.03 -0.19
CA LEU A 47 -12.64 -0.22 0.34
C LEU A 47 -11.63 -0.66 -0.71
N PHE A 48 -10.45 -0.05 -0.63
CA PHE A 48 -9.27 -0.74 -1.09
C PHE A 48 -9.30 -2.07 -0.34
N ASP A 49 -9.47 -3.13 -1.12
CA ASP A 49 -9.46 -4.50 -0.65
C ASP A 49 -8.25 -4.72 0.27
N GLU A 50 -8.44 -5.43 1.37
CA GLU A 50 -7.44 -5.62 2.43
C GLU A 50 -6.25 -6.50 1.99
N ASN A 51 -6.04 -6.67 0.69
CA ASN A 51 -5.02 -7.51 0.09
C ASN A 51 -3.86 -6.65 -0.46
N ARG A 52 -3.02 -6.15 0.45
CA ARG A 52 -1.81 -5.39 0.12
C ARG A 52 -0.56 -6.05 0.71
N CYS A 53 0.47 -6.14 -0.12
CA CYS A 53 1.80 -6.57 0.30
C CYS A 53 2.85 -5.62 -0.27
N LEU A 54 3.72 -5.10 0.60
CA LEU A 54 4.88 -4.28 0.24
C LEU A 54 6.09 -4.85 0.96
N ILE A 55 7.03 -5.34 0.17
CA ILE A 55 8.33 -5.86 0.64
C ILE A 55 9.45 -5.06 0.02
N ALA A 56 10.56 -4.94 0.74
CA ALA A 56 11.69 -4.14 0.34
C ALA A 56 13.02 -4.72 0.81
N GLN A 57 14.10 -4.22 0.23
CA GLN A 57 15.44 -4.46 0.76
C GLN A 57 15.78 -3.43 1.83
N LYS A 58 16.42 -3.91 2.90
CA LYS A 58 17.16 -3.16 3.91
C LYS A 58 18.67 -3.43 3.80
N THR A 59 19.04 -4.63 3.34
CA THR A 59 20.43 -4.99 3.06
C THR A 59 20.71 -4.97 1.57
N ASN A 60 21.89 -4.47 1.18
CA ASN A 60 22.34 -4.51 -0.22
C ASN A 60 22.52 -5.96 -0.69
N GLN A 61 22.13 -6.26 -1.93
CA GLN A 61 22.38 -7.55 -2.58
C GLN A 61 23.39 -7.37 -3.72
N THR A 62 24.47 -8.15 -3.72
CA THR A 62 25.42 -8.16 -4.84
C THR A 62 24.80 -8.84 -6.06
N ILE A 63 24.81 -8.15 -7.20
CA ILE A 63 24.37 -8.69 -8.48
C ILE A 63 25.61 -8.93 -9.34
N THR A 64 25.86 -10.19 -9.66
CA THR A 64 27.01 -10.59 -10.48
C THR A 64 26.86 -10.06 -11.90
N THR A 65 27.96 -9.56 -12.47
CA THR A 65 27.94 -8.99 -13.82
C THR A 65 27.44 -10.01 -14.86
N ASN A 66 26.65 -9.55 -15.83
CA ASN A 66 26.07 -10.37 -16.90
C ASN A 66 25.26 -11.59 -16.42
N THR A 67 24.77 -11.57 -15.18
CA THR A 67 24.01 -12.67 -14.58
C THR A 67 22.62 -12.20 -14.17
N VAL A 68 21.60 -12.90 -14.67
CA VAL A 68 20.21 -12.66 -14.23
C VAL A 68 20.06 -13.17 -12.80
N THR A 69 19.71 -12.27 -11.90
CA THR A 69 19.65 -12.53 -10.46
C THR A 69 18.26 -12.22 -9.94
N LEU A 70 17.75 -13.09 -9.06
CA LEU A 70 16.49 -12.89 -8.35
C LEU A 70 16.69 -11.90 -7.20
N ILE A 71 15.83 -10.90 -7.06
CA ILE A 71 15.90 -9.96 -5.94
C ILE A 71 15.40 -10.64 -4.67
N THR A 72 16.18 -10.53 -3.59
CA THR A 72 15.79 -10.95 -2.24
C THR A 72 15.31 -9.76 -1.43
N PHE A 73 14.33 -9.95 -0.55
CA PHE A 73 13.75 -8.91 0.31
C PHE A 73 13.86 -9.33 1.78
N ASP A 74 14.34 -8.45 2.64
CA ASP A 74 14.57 -8.70 4.07
C ASP A 74 13.80 -7.71 4.97
N ASN A 75 12.94 -6.88 4.38
CA ASN A 75 12.11 -5.93 5.10
C ASN A 75 10.66 -5.98 4.62
N VAL A 76 9.74 -6.25 5.54
CA VAL A 76 8.30 -6.29 5.28
C VAL A 76 7.70 -4.97 5.76
N VAL A 77 7.12 -4.18 4.85
CA VAL A 77 6.44 -2.93 5.19
C VAL A 77 4.96 -3.18 5.46
N THR A 78 4.32 -3.95 4.57
CA THR A 78 2.93 -4.41 4.71
C THR A 78 2.84 -5.85 4.22
N ASN A 79 2.06 -6.71 4.88
CA ASN A 79 1.90 -8.10 4.50
C ASN A 79 0.51 -8.62 4.88
N ASP A 80 -0.50 -7.99 4.32
CA ASP A 80 -1.88 -8.37 4.58
C ASP A 80 -2.13 -9.76 3.97
N ASN A 81 -2.98 -10.55 4.64
CA ASN A 81 -3.25 -11.95 4.29
C ASN A 81 -2.01 -12.86 4.15
N LYS A 82 -0.86 -12.46 4.70
CA LYS A 82 0.39 -13.25 4.69
C LYS A 82 0.84 -13.62 3.27
N MET A 83 0.72 -12.70 2.31
CA MET A 83 1.17 -12.90 0.93
C MET A 83 2.69 -13.14 0.82
N PHE A 84 3.49 -12.67 1.77
CA PHE A 84 4.94 -12.86 1.82
C PHE A 84 5.36 -13.73 3.01
N ASP A 85 6.34 -14.61 2.78
CA ASP A 85 7.01 -15.43 3.78
C ASP A 85 8.53 -15.15 3.74
N ALA A 86 9.12 -14.82 4.89
CA ALA A 86 10.56 -14.60 5.01
C ALA A 86 11.40 -15.86 4.73
N GLY A 87 10.80 -17.06 4.84
CA GLY A 87 11.43 -18.31 4.38
C GLY A 87 11.54 -18.41 2.85
N SER A 88 10.74 -17.64 2.12
CA SER A 88 10.74 -17.54 0.66
C SER A 88 10.88 -16.09 0.22
N ASN A 89 12.00 -15.49 0.61
CA ASN A 89 12.23 -14.04 0.64
C ASN A 89 12.33 -13.34 -0.73
N THR A 90 11.91 -13.97 -1.81
CA THR A 90 12.01 -13.47 -3.19
C THR A 90 10.67 -13.33 -3.90
N ILE A 91 9.59 -13.87 -3.33
CA ILE A 91 8.28 -13.97 -3.97
C ILE A 91 7.16 -13.42 -3.08
N ILE A 92 6.15 -12.81 -3.71
CA ILE A 92 4.83 -12.59 -3.11
C ILE A 92 3.87 -13.62 -3.70
N THR A 93 3.12 -14.32 -2.85
CA THR A 93 2.12 -15.33 -3.24
C THR A 93 0.70 -14.77 -3.09
N ILE A 94 -0.06 -14.80 -4.17
CA ILE A 94 -1.43 -14.30 -4.25
C ILE A 94 -2.37 -15.20 -3.45
N GLN A 95 -3.17 -14.60 -2.57
CA GLN A 95 -4.09 -15.33 -1.68
C GLN A 95 -5.52 -15.41 -2.22
N GLU A 96 -5.88 -14.49 -3.12
CA GLU A 96 -7.20 -14.38 -3.71
C GLU A 96 -7.13 -13.97 -5.18
N ASP A 97 -8.03 -14.53 -5.99
CA ASP A 97 -8.19 -14.17 -7.40
C ASP A 97 -8.61 -12.70 -7.54
N GLY A 98 -8.06 -11.99 -8.51
CA GLY A 98 -8.54 -10.65 -8.85
C GLY A 98 -7.54 -9.81 -9.64
N PHE A 99 -7.89 -8.54 -9.84
CA PHE A 99 -7.00 -7.55 -10.41
C PHE A 99 -6.11 -6.94 -9.34
N TYR A 100 -4.80 -6.95 -9.60
CA TYR A 100 -3.78 -6.36 -8.75
C TYR A 100 -3.08 -5.21 -9.47
N SER A 101 -2.90 -4.10 -8.76
CA SER A 101 -1.93 -3.09 -9.11
C SER A 101 -0.56 -3.51 -8.58
N ILE A 102 0.42 -3.58 -9.48
CA ILE A 102 1.81 -3.91 -9.19
C ILE A 102 2.64 -2.65 -9.36
N GLU A 103 3.52 -2.41 -8.40
CA GLU A 103 4.55 -1.38 -8.47
C GLU A 103 5.87 -1.99 -7.98
N ALA A 104 6.95 -1.78 -8.72
CA ALA A 104 8.24 -2.35 -8.40
C ALA A 104 9.36 -1.37 -8.71
N GLY A 105 10.42 -1.43 -7.91
CA GLY A 105 11.64 -0.66 -8.13
C GLY A 105 12.89 -1.48 -7.83
N VAL A 106 13.96 -1.21 -8.56
CA VAL A 106 15.31 -1.71 -8.24
C VAL A 106 16.31 -0.56 -8.34
N GLY A 107 16.91 -0.22 -7.20
CA GLY A 107 17.99 0.76 -7.10
C GLY A 107 19.36 0.09 -7.06
N TYR A 108 20.33 0.66 -7.76
CA TYR A 108 21.75 0.24 -7.72
C TYR A 108 22.62 1.29 -7.06
N ASN A 109 23.70 0.85 -6.42
CA ASN A 109 24.76 1.75 -5.97
C ASN A 109 25.36 2.51 -7.16
N ASN A 110 25.81 3.74 -6.91
CA ASN A 110 26.43 4.59 -7.91
C ASN A 110 27.58 3.88 -8.62
N ASN A 111 27.49 3.79 -9.93
CA ASN A 111 28.51 3.25 -10.81
C ASN A 111 28.34 3.87 -12.20
N ALA A 112 29.45 4.26 -12.82
CA ALA A 112 29.46 4.79 -14.18
C ALA A 112 29.34 3.65 -15.19
N THR A 113 28.69 3.92 -16.32
CA THR A 113 28.61 3.08 -17.52
C THR A 113 27.58 1.93 -17.52
N SER A 114 27.27 1.46 -18.73
CA SER A 114 26.52 0.25 -19.06
C SER A 114 25.03 0.23 -18.71
N TYR A 115 24.38 -0.89 -19.00
CA TYR A 115 22.94 -1.11 -18.89
C TYR A 115 22.58 -1.86 -17.61
N ARG A 116 21.40 -1.54 -17.09
CA ARG A 116 20.72 -2.30 -16.06
C ARG A 116 19.30 -2.54 -16.55
N TRP A 117 18.73 -3.68 -16.20
CA TRP A 117 17.31 -3.92 -16.44
C TRP A 117 16.68 -4.69 -15.29
N MET A 118 15.37 -4.51 -15.16
CA MET A 118 14.53 -5.29 -14.27
C MET A 118 13.27 -5.73 -15.00
N VAL A 119 12.79 -6.92 -14.67
CA VAL A 119 11.47 -7.40 -15.09
C VAL A 119 10.77 -7.97 -13.86
N VAL A 120 9.50 -7.59 -13.72
CA VAL A 120 8.58 -8.26 -12.79
C VAL A 120 7.98 -9.45 -13.51
N TYR A 121 8.07 -10.62 -12.90
CA TYR A 121 7.54 -11.87 -13.43
C TYR A 121 6.39 -12.37 -12.56
N LYS A 122 5.57 -13.26 -13.14
CA LYS A 122 4.72 -14.17 -12.38
C LYS A 122 5.12 -15.64 -12.53
N THR A 123 4.40 -16.54 -11.85
CA THR A 123 4.50 -18.00 -12.00
C THR A 123 4.71 -18.42 -13.46
N GLY A 124 5.71 -19.27 -13.71
CA GLY A 124 6.06 -19.74 -15.04
C GLY A 124 6.87 -18.76 -15.89
N ASP A 125 7.56 -17.81 -15.26
CA ASP A 125 8.45 -16.83 -15.92
C ASP A 125 7.74 -15.94 -16.96
N VAL A 126 6.46 -15.64 -16.73
CA VAL A 126 5.71 -14.71 -17.56
C VAL A 126 6.01 -13.27 -17.13
N GLY A 127 6.70 -12.51 -18.00
CA GLY A 127 7.00 -11.10 -17.78
C GLY A 127 5.73 -10.23 -17.71
N LEU A 128 5.59 -9.48 -16.63
CA LEU A 128 4.48 -8.56 -16.38
C LEU A 128 4.81 -7.15 -16.85
N CYS A 129 5.86 -6.55 -16.30
CA CYS A 129 6.38 -5.24 -16.70
C CYS A 129 7.90 -5.24 -16.63
N GLN A 130 8.53 -4.31 -17.34
CA GLN A 130 9.98 -4.20 -17.42
C GLN A 130 10.42 -2.75 -17.50
N ASP A 131 11.64 -2.49 -17.04
CA ASP A 131 12.32 -1.21 -17.21
C ASP A 131 13.82 -1.47 -17.42
N ALA A 132 14.48 -0.56 -18.14
CA ALA A 132 15.90 -0.64 -18.44
C ALA A 132 16.50 0.75 -18.55
N ILE A 133 17.70 0.92 -18.01
CA ILE A 133 18.43 2.19 -18.03
C ILE A 133 19.86 1.98 -18.51
N HIS A 134 20.31 2.90 -19.37
CA HIS A 134 21.72 3.06 -19.68
C HIS A 134 22.30 4.17 -18.80
N VAL A 135 23.34 3.88 -18.03
CA VAL A 135 23.99 4.87 -17.17
C VAL A 135 25.22 5.40 -17.90
N THR A 136 25.21 6.66 -18.31
CA THR A 136 26.30 7.24 -19.13
C THR A 136 27.44 7.82 -18.29
N ASP A 137 27.13 8.39 -17.11
CA ASP A 137 28.11 9.05 -16.24
C ASP A 137 28.00 8.58 -14.79
N GLY A 138 29.15 8.46 -14.11
CA GLY A 138 29.19 8.19 -12.68
C GLY A 138 28.70 9.38 -11.87
N GLY A 139 28.09 9.14 -10.72
CA GLY A 139 27.65 10.20 -9.80
C GLY A 139 26.19 10.08 -9.36
N LEU A 140 25.37 9.29 -10.06
CA LEU A 140 23.95 9.10 -9.74
C LEU A 140 23.64 7.63 -9.49
N ASN A 141 22.73 7.39 -8.55
CA ASN A 141 22.18 6.05 -8.34
C ASN A 141 21.18 5.76 -9.47
N ALA A 142 21.32 4.62 -10.12
CA ALA A 142 20.34 4.16 -11.09
C ALA A 142 19.16 3.52 -10.36
N VAL A 143 17.96 4.04 -10.58
CA VAL A 143 16.71 3.47 -10.08
C VAL A 143 15.83 3.18 -11.28
N MET A 144 15.44 1.93 -11.42
CA MET A 144 14.47 1.48 -12.42
C MET A 144 13.15 1.20 -11.72
N GLY A 145 12.05 1.37 -12.44
CA GLY A 145 10.73 1.06 -11.89
C GLY A 145 9.70 0.76 -12.97
N CYS A 146 8.75 -0.10 -12.64
CA CYS A 146 7.60 -0.36 -13.50
C CYS A 146 6.33 -0.57 -12.69
N SER A 147 5.19 -0.29 -13.33
CA SER A 147 3.88 -0.55 -12.77
C SER A 147 2.97 -1.23 -13.78
N LYS A 148 2.04 -2.04 -13.29
CA LYS A 148 1.06 -2.75 -14.13
C LYS A 148 -0.18 -3.14 -13.34
N ILE A 149 -1.35 -3.04 -13.96
CA ILE A 149 -2.56 -3.70 -13.50
C ILE A 149 -2.70 -5.04 -14.24
N VAL A 150 -2.89 -6.13 -13.50
CA VAL A 150 -3.00 -7.47 -14.08
C VAL A 150 -3.90 -8.36 -13.23
N TYR A 151 -4.63 -9.27 -13.89
CA TYR A 151 -5.38 -10.31 -13.21
C TYR A 151 -4.43 -11.43 -12.76
N LEU A 152 -4.51 -11.80 -11.49
CA LEU A 152 -3.74 -12.88 -10.88
C LEU A 152 -4.68 -13.86 -10.18
N LYS A 153 -4.33 -15.13 -10.21
CA LYS A 153 -5.06 -16.19 -9.50
C LYS A 153 -4.41 -16.46 -8.16
N LYS A 154 -5.19 -16.94 -7.19
CA LYS A 154 -4.70 -17.51 -5.96
C LYS A 154 -3.64 -18.58 -6.26
N GLY A 155 -2.52 -18.49 -5.57
CA GLY A 155 -1.35 -19.34 -5.77
C GLY A 155 -0.39 -18.84 -6.86
N ASP A 156 -0.74 -17.82 -7.65
CA ASP A 156 0.26 -17.13 -8.47
C ASP A 156 1.33 -16.51 -7.57
N THR A 157 2.56 -16.51 -8.05
CA THR A 157 3.70 -15.86 -7.40
C THR A 157 4.15 -14.68 -8.23
N VAL A 158 4.65 -13.63 -7.61
CA VAL A 158 5.21 -12.43 -8.27
C VAL A 158 6.58 -12.12 -7.69
N TYR A 159 7.56 -11.85 -8.55
CA TYR A 159 8.95 -11.61 -8.18
C TYR A 159 9.69 -10.74 -9.20
N ILE A 160 10.88 -10.27 -8.83
CA ILE A 160 11.73 -9.43 -9.69
C ILE A 160 13.01 -10.20 -10.05
N LYS A 161 13.34 -10.26 -11.34
CA LYS A 161 14.71 -10.56 -11.77
C LYS A 161 15.35 -9.30 -12.32
N THR A 162 16.65 -9.16 -12.10
CA THR A 162 17.44 -8.04 -12.60
C THR A 162 18.75 -8.54 -13.18
N LEU A 163 19.38 -7.70 -14.01
CA LEU A 163 20.72 -7.89 -14.52
C LEU A 163 21.40 -6.54 -14.69
N GLN A 164 22.72 -6.56 -14.60
CA GLN A 164 23.60 -5.43 -14.85
C GLN A 164 24.85 -5.89 -15.60
N ASN A 165 25.43 -5.02 -16.43
CA ASN A 165 26.67 -5.31 -17.17
C ASN A 165 27.75 -4.20 -17.03
N SER A 166 27.93 -3.69 -15.81
CA SER A 166 28.87 -2.61 -15.46
C SER A 166 30.36 -2.97 -15.49
N GLY A 167 30.74 -4.11 -16.06
CA GLY A 167 32.13 -4.59 -16.09
C GLY A 167 32.64 -5.23 -14.79
N GLY A 168 31.83 -5.19 -13.72
CA GLY A 168 32.08 -5.88 -12.45
C GLY A 168 30.80 -6.11 -11.67
N ASP A 169 30.92 -6.76 -10.51
CA ASP A 169 29.78 -6.98 -9.62
C ASP A 169 29.31 -5.66 -9.02
N LEU A 170 27.99 -5.48 -8.96
CA LEU A 170 27.38 -4.25 -8.48
C LEU A 170 26.25 -4.59 -7.52
N ALA A 171 26.21 -3.90 -6.39
CA ALA A 171 25.16 -4.14 -5.41
C ALA A 171 23.92 -3.27 -5.65
N THR A 172 22.75 -3.84 -5.40
CA THR A 172 21.51 -3.09 -5.22
C THR A 172 21.57 -2.26 -3.94
N ARG A 173 20.66 -1.31 -3.81
CA ARG A 173 20.51 -0.47 -2.60
C ARG A 173 19.43 -1.05 -1.70
N GLY A 174 19.81 -1.35 -0.46
CA GLY A 174 18.93 -1.73 0.64
C GLY A 174 18.15 -0.55 1.20
N LEU A 175 17.33 0.09 0.37
CA LEU A 175 16.43 1.17 0.76
C LEU A 175 15.02 0.86 0.29
N SER A 176 14.05 0.99 1.20
CA SER A 176 12.65 0.65 0.91
C SER A 176 12.00 1.50 -0.17
N THR A 177 12.57 2.67 -0.47
CA THR A 177 12.11 3.58 -1.53
C THR A 177 12.73 3.29 -2.90
N GLN A 178 13.68 2.36 -2.99
CA GLN A 178 14.41 2.11 -4.24
C GLN A 178 14.37 0.66 -4.69
N THR A 179 14.47 -0.29 -3.76
CA THR A 179 14.38 -1.71 -4.09
C THR A 179 13.23 -2.34 -3.33
N PHE A 180 12.11 -2.50 -4.03
CA PHE A 180 10.84 -2.92 -3.45
C PHE A 180 9.93 -3.61 -4.47
N LEU A 181 8.96 -4.36 -3.95
CA LEU A 181 7.86 -4.94 -4.71
C LEU A 181 6.56 -4.71 -3.92
N GLN A 182 5.58 -4.08 -4.58
CA GLN A 182 4.26 -3.80 -4.04
C GLN A 182 3.19 -4.46 -4.89
N LEU A 183 2.23 -5.09 -4.21
CA LEU A 183 0.98 -5.56 -4.78
C LEU A 183 -0.18 -5.03 -3.96
N MET A 184 -1.22 -4.55 -4.64
CA MET A 184 -2.48 -4.13 -4.05
C MET A 184 -3.62 -4.67 -4.88
N ARG A 185 -4.52 -5.45 -4.29
CA ARG A 185 -5.75 -5.86 -4.96
C ARG A 185 -6.65 -4.64 -5.14
N ILE A 186 -7.19 -4.48 -6.35
CA ILE A 186 -8.04 -3.34 -6.72
C ILE A 186 -9.43 -3.78 -7.20
N GLY A 187 -9.69 -5.09 -7.28
CA GLY A 187 -10.97 -5.65 -7.65
C GLY A 187 -10.93 -7.16 -7.82
N SER A 188 -12.12 -7.76 -7.88
CA SER A 188 -12.36 -9.18 -8.20
C SER A 188 -12.40 -9.43 -9.70
#